data_AF-A0A497TRY7-F1
#
_entry.id   AF-A0A497TRY7-F1
#
_cell.length_a   1.000
_cell.length_b   1.000
_cell.length_c   1.000
_cell.angle_alpha   90.00
_cell.angle_beta   90.00
_cell.angle_gamma   90.00
#
_symmetry.space_group_name_H-M   'P 1'
#
loop_
_entity.id
_entity.type
_entity.pdbx_description
1 polymer ?
#
loop_
_entity_poly.entity_id
_entity_poly.type
_entity_poly.pdbx_seq_one_letter_code
_entity_poly.pdbx_strand_id
1 'polypeptide(L)'
;MDAAGSINTTSQNLPGSVQKTNFWDINPATGNTFVFDLFGGNPPVDVGLLGQSMPGVNAPYTANEDQPFGHYDADFGWFSAEGVPILPVDDAGQANAYPLMQVTASDKTSGQALASLDIVLPVASEADCQNCHALGEIGADSNRRPGVDFIFPDDINDPNDVLQAAKVNILRLHDNKHATDIDNQRPVLCAGCHYSAALDLAGTGGPVGNQVGHAMMSQVMHGHHGELRDPATDQLIFPENGTLEETCYQCHPGKVTKCLRGAMGGAGITCQNCHGGMLAVGGVHDLPAGGSLDGANDGTTPRRPWIDEPRCESCHTGDSNDHLGDTIRLSQTWESADPSATPRRADNKRFAENPAKLYRNSLGHGGVACEGCHGSTHAIWPNALPGSNDNVAAEQLQGHAGTISECSSCHTTLGLTLEGPHGMHNVNSPAWTEGHESFYKQDPGSCRACHGQNLEGTALSRTATDRDLQTDANGQIHLVKGTEVSCTLCHARP
;
A
#
# COMPACT_ATOMS: atom_id res chain seq x y z
N MET A 1 -11.90 3.28 18.02
CA MET A 1 -11.14 4.32 18.77
C MET A 1 -9.68 3.91 18.83
N ASP A 2 -8.77 4.84 18.52
CA ASP A 2 -7.33 4.60 18.52
C ASP A 2 -6.84 4.24 19.93
N ALA A 3 -6.15 3.11 20.07
CA ALA A 3 -5.63 2.64 21.34
C ALA A 3 -4.55 3.56 21.93
N ALA A 4 -3.85 4.33 21.09
CA ALA A 4 -2.88 5.34 21.50
C ALA A 4 -3.54 6.68 21.88
N GLY A 5 -4.83 6.86 21.61
CA GLY A 5 -5.53 8.13 21.87
C GLY A 5 -5.11 9.27 20.95
N SER A 6 -4.44 8.97 19.83
CA SER A 6 -4.04 9.95 18.82
C SER A 6 -5.27 10.63 18.21
N ILE A 7 -5.26 11.96 18.16
CA ILE A 7 -6.31 12.78 17.54
C ILE A 7 -5.66 13.71 16.54
N ASN A 8 -6.09 13.66 15.27
CA ASN A 8 -5.58 14.50 14.21
C ASN A 8 -6.74 15.22 13.52
N THR A 9 -7.18 16.35 14.08
CA THR A 9 -8.31 17.11 13.53
C THR A 9 -7.89 18.01 12.36
N THR A 10 -6.63 18.41 12.32
CA THR A 10 -6.12 19.45 11.42
C THR A 10 -4.67 19.18 11.04
N SER A 11 -4.27 19.63 9.86
CA SER A 11 -2.88 19.60 9.42
C SER A 11 -2.17 20.94 9.58
N GLN A 12 -2.86 21.95 10.10
CA GLN A 12 -2.30 23.27 10.36
C GLN A 12 -1.23 23.23 11.46
N ASN A 13 -0.27 24.15 11.38
CA ASN A 13 0.58 24.46 12.53
C ASN A 13 -0.25 25.10 13.65
N LEU A 14 0.03 24.75 14.91
CA LEU A 14 -0.45 25.47 16.09
C LEU A 14 0.63 26.47 16.54
N PRO A 15 0.43 27.78 16.38
CA PRO A 15 1.45 28.78 16.68
C PRO A 15 2.04 28.62 18.08
N GLY A 16 3.37 28.48 18.15
CA GLY A 16 4.11 28.34 19.41
C GLY A 16 3.97 27.00 20.12
N SER A 17 3.34 26.00 19.51
CA SER A 17 3.09 24.71 20.14
C SER A 17 3.43 23.51 19.25
N VAL A 18 2.75 23.36 18.11
CA VAL A 18 2.86 22.17 17.24
C VAL A 18 3.16 22.61 15.81
N GLN A 19 4.21 22.05 15.22
CA GLN A 19 4.57 22.25 13.81
C GLN A 19 4.23 20.97 13.05
N LYS A 20 3.35 21.08 12.04
CA LYS A 20 2.86 19.96 11.22
C LYS A 20 3.31 20.09 9.76
N THR A 21 3.01 21.21 9.11
CA THR A 21 3.37 21.44 7.70
C THR A 21 3.36 22.93 7.34
N ASN A 22 4.16 23.31 6.35
CA ASN A 22 4.13 24.63 5.73
C ASN A 22 3.36 24.66 4.40
N PHE A 23 2.62 23.59 4.07
CA PHE A 23 1.99 23.41 2.76
C PHE A 23 1.12 24.60 2.31
N TRP A 24 0.32 25.17 3.22
CA TRP A 24 -0.51 26.34 2.95
C TRP A 24 0.14 27.68 3.36
N ASP A 25 1.34 27.65 3.93
CA ASP A 25 2.02 28.85 4.37
C ASP A 25 2.46 29.69 3.17
N ILE A 26 2.54 31.01 3.36
CA ILE A 26 3.03 31.93 2.33
C ILE A 26 4.54 31.77 2.20
N ASN A 27 4.99 31.44 1.00
CA ASN A 27 6.37 31.52 0.62
C ASN A 27 6.81 32.99 0.56
N PRO A 28 7.75 33.44 1.40
CA PRO A 28 8.18 34.83 1.44
C PRO A 28 8.88 35.29 0.16
N ALA A 29 9.40 34.37 -0.66
CA ALA A 29 10.09 34.70 -1.90
C ALA A 29 9.14 35.07 -3.04
N THR A 30 7.97 34.44 -3.11
CA THR A 30 7.01 34.59 -4.22
C THR A 30 5.75 35.35 -3.82
N GLY A 31 5.40 35.33 -2.54
CA GLY A 31 4.11 35.84 -2.02
C GLY A 31 2.93 34.89 -2.25
N ASN A 32 3.14 33.73 -2.87
CA ASN A 32 2.13 32.67 -3.00
C ASN A 32 2.22 31.68 -1.83
N THR A 33 1.28 30.74 -1.75
CA THR A 33 1.41 29.58 -0.85
C THR A 33 2.43 28.57 -1.39
N PHE A 34 3.10 27.80 -0.52
CA PHE A 34 4.03 26.75 -0.95
C PHE A 34 3.37 25.71 -1.87
N VAL A 35 2.12 25.32 -1.59
CA VAL A 35 1.34 24.44 -2.46
C VAL A 35 1.14 25.02 -3.85
N PHE A 36 0.89 26.33 -3.97
CA PHE A 36 0.73 26.97 -5.27
C PHE A 36 2.04 26.99 -6.05
N ASP A 37 3.15 27.32 -5.39
CA ASP A 37 4.46 27.32 -6.06
C ASP A 37 4.87 25.92 -6.56
N LEU A 38 4.47 24.85 -5.85
CA LEU A 38 4.80 23.47 -6.21
C LEU A 38 3.84 22.84 -7.23
N PHE A 39 2.53 23.06 -7.07
CA PHE A 39 1.48 22.34 -7.81
C PHE A 39 0.58 23.25 -8.67
N GLY A 40 0.71 24.57 -8.56
CA GLY A 40 -0.17 25.55 -9.23
C GLY A 40 -1.59 25.63 -8.65
N GLY A 41 -1.94 24.76 -7.71
CA GLY A 41 -3.20 24.78 -6.98
C GLY A 41 -3.09 25.59 -5.69
N ASN A 42 -4.15 26.29 -5.30
CA ASN A 42 -4.20 27.04 -4.05
C ASN A 42 -5.44 26.67 -3.22
N PRO A 43 -5.53 25.42 -2.72
CA PRO A 43 -6.67 25.00 -1.92
C PRO A 43 -6.72 25.77 -0.59
N PRO A 44 -7.91 25.93 0.02
CA PRO A 44 -8.02 26.45 1.37
C PRO A 44 -7.21 25.61 2.37
N VAL A 45 -6.89 26.22 3.51
CA VAL A 45 -6.22 25.53 4.61
C VAL A 45 -7.06 24.32 5.07
N ASP A 46 -6.40 23.21 5.41
CA ASP A 46 -7.02 21.91 5.73
C ASP A 46 -7.83 21.27 4.60
N VAL A 47 -7.70 21.77 3.38
CA VAL A 47 -8.24 21.17 2.16
C VAL A 47 -7.08 20.73 1.28
N GLY A 48 -7.12 19.46 0.83
CA GLY A 48 -6.09 18.93 -0.06
C GLY A 48 -6.28 19.34 -1.52
N LEU A 49 -5.31 18.97 -2.36
CA LEU A 49 -5.28 19.34 -3.79
C LEU A 49 -6.48 18.81 -4.60
N LEU A 50 -7.12 17.74 -4.14
CA LEU A 50 -8.32 17.15 -4.74
C LEU A 50 -9.62 17.59 -4.05
N GLY A 51 -9.55 18.59 -3.17
CA GLY A 51 -10.71 19.25 -2.58
C GLY A 51 -11.28 18.59 -1.33
N GLN A 52 -10.73 17.46 -0.88
CA GLN A 52 -11.17 16.82 0.36
C GLN A 52 -10.64 17.55 1.59
N SER A 53 -11.51 17.78 2.57
CA SER A 53 -11.20 18.49 3.82
C SER A 53 -10.82 17.54 4.96
N MET A 54 -9.98 18.02 5.87
CA MET A 54 -9.83 17.42 7.20
C MET A 54 -11.12 17.63 8.03
N PRO A 55 -11.46 16.69 8.92
CA PRO A 55 -12.62 16.84 9.83
C PRO A 55 -12.64 18.10 10.70
N GLY A 56 -11.47 18.61 11.11
CA GLY A 56 -11.36 19.81 11.94
C GLY A 56 -11.33 21.12 11.17
N VAL A 57 -11.56 21.13 9.85
CA VAL A 57 -11.43 22.32 8.98
C VAL A 57 -12.16 23.57 9.51
N ASN A 58 -13.32 23.40 10.17
CA ASN A 58 -14.12 24.51 10.70
C ASN A 58 -13.64 25.02 12.07
N ALA A 59 -13.01 24.16 12.87
CA ALA A 59 -12.58 24.45 14.23
C ALA A 59 -11.34 23.59 14.59
N PRO A 60 -10.18 23.91 13.99
CA PRO A 60 -8.96 23.10 14.13
C PRO A 60 -8.56 23.00 15.61
N TYR A 61 -8.01 21.84 16.01
CA TYR A 61 -7.63 21.52 17.39
C TYR A 61 -8.80 21.46 18.40
N THR A 62 -10.05 21.68 17.98
CA THR A 62 -11.20 21.80 18.89
C THR A 62 -12.37 20.89 18.51
N ALA A 63 -12.68 20.76 17.21
CA ALA A 63 -13.75 19.92 16.70
C ALA A 63 -13.23 18.91 15.67
N ASN A 64 -13.96 17.81 15.51
CA ASN A 64 -13.65 16.72 14.60
C ASN A 64 -14.94 16.35 13.85
N GLU A 65 -15.45 17.29 13.05
CA GLU A 65 -16.75 17.18 12.38
C GLU A 65 -16.61 16.34 11.11
N ASP A 66 -17.54 15.41 10.88
CA ASP A 66 -17.52 14.57 9.70
C ASP A 66 -17.65 15.41 8.43
N GLN A 67 -16.83 15.07 7.43
CA GLN A 67 -16.85 15.73 6.12
C GLN A 67 -17.49 14.78 5.10
N PRO A 68 -18.34 15.29 4.20
CA PRO A 68 -18.84 14.48 3.10
C PRO A 68 -17.66 14.03 2.22
N PHE A 69 -17.83 12.88 1.58
CA PHE A 69 -16.92 12.44 0.52
C PHE A 69 -17.02 13.39 -0.66
N GLY A 70 -15.88 13.74 -1.26
CA GLY A 70 -15.78 14.73 -2.33
C GLY A 70 -16.62 14.40 -3.57
N HIS A 71 -16.76 13.13 -3.92
CA HIS A 71 -17.62 12.70 -5.04
C HIS A 71 -18.07 11.23 -4.94
N TYR A 72 -18.99 10.84 -5.84
CA TYR A 72 -19.31 9.44 -6.12
C TYR A 72 -18.63 9.04 -7.43
N ASP A 73 -17.81 8.00 -7.38
CA ASP A 73 -17.18 7.41 -8.55
C ASP A 73 -18.13 6.36 -9.15
N ALA A 74 -18.62 6.63 -10.35
CA ALA A 74 -19.58 5.76 -11.03
C ALA A 74 -18.92 4.54 -11.68
N ASP A 75 -17.61 4.59 -11.98
CA ASP A 75 -16.88 3.49 -12.60
C ASP A 75 -16.57 2.40 -11.57
N PHE A 76 -16.36 2.79 -10.30
CA PHE A 76 -16.17 1.86 -9.19
C PHE A 76 -17.43 1.59 -8.36
N GLY A 77 -18.40 2.52 -8.37
CA GLY A 77 -19.65 2.37 -7.62
C GLY A 77 -19.53 2.71 -6.14
N TRP A 78 -18.65 3.65 -5.76
CA TRP A 78 -18.42 4.05 -4.38
C TRP A 78 -18.31 5.57 -4.20
N PHE A 79 -18.35 6.04 -2.96
CA PHE A 79 -17.99 7.42 -2.63
C PHE A 79 -16.47 7.52 -2.41
N SER A 80 -15.86 8.59 -2.92
CA SER A 80 -14.42 8.81 -2.88
C SER A 80 -14.05 10.12 -2.15
N ALA A 81 -13.02 10.03 -1.30
CA ALA A 81 -12.48 11.11 -0.48
C ALA A 81 -10.97 11.25 -0.73
N GLU A 82 -10.59 11.46 -2.00
CA GLU A 82 -9.19 11.54 -2.38
C GLU A 82 -8.52 12.85 -1.92
N GLY A 83 -7.26 12.76 -1.55
CA GLY A 83 -6.46 13.92 -1.18
C GLY A 83 -6.81 14.51 0.18
N VAL A 84 -7.30 13.71 1.15
CA VAL A 84 -7.35 14.15 2.57
C VAL A 84 -5.93 14.59 2.97
N PRO A 85 -5.70 15.84 3.40
CA PRO A 85 -4.36 16.34 3.63
C PRO A 85 -3.86 15.95 5.04
N ILE A 86 -4.06 14.70 5.45
CA ILE A 86 -3.64 14.18 6.76
C ILE A 86 -2.12 14.04 6.84
N LEU A 87 -1.57 14.15 8.05
CA LEU A 87 -0.13 14.11 8.33
C LEU A 87 0.20 13.07 9.41
N PRO A 88 1.46 12.58 9.49
CA PRO A 88 1.86 11.60 10.49
C PRO A 88 2.14 12.25 11.85
N VAL A 89 1.53 13.40 12.15
CA VAL A 89 1.69 14.18 13.37
C VAL A 89 0.31 14.60 13.86
N ASP A 90 -0.02 14.19 15.08
CA ASP A 90 -1.30 14.44 15.71
C ASP A 90 -1.38 15.85 16.33
N ASP A 91 -2.54 16.21 16.88
CA ASP A 91 -2.79 17.55 17.44
C ASP A 91 -1.98 17.85 18.70
N ALA A 92 -1.40 16.83 19.35
CA ALA A 92 -0.47 16.96 20.47
C ALA A 92 1.00 17.01 20.01
N GLY A 93 1.26 16.95 18.70
CA GLY A 93 2.60 16.92 18.12
C GLY A 93 3.26 15.53 18.16
N GLN A 94 2.50 14.48 18.46
CA GLN A 94 3.02 13.12 18.52
C GLN A 94 2.97 12.47 17.15
N ALA A 95 3.97 11.64 16.86
CA ALA A 95 4.04 10.93 15.59
C ALA A 95 3.04 9.77 15.57
N ASN A 96 2.21 9.71 14.52
CA ASN A 96 1.34 8.58 14.23
C ASN A 96 1.20 8.43 12.71
N ALA A 97 1.91 7.46 12.14
CA ALA A 97 1.84 7.17 10.71
C ALA A 97 0.59 6.37 10.29
N TYR A 98 -0.18 5.89 11.27
CA TYR A 98 -1.35 5.04 11.06
C TYR A 98 -2.59 5.56 11.80
N PRO A 99 -2.96 6.84 11.59
CA PRO A 99 -4.14 7.41 12.23
C PRO A 99 -5.40 6.68 11.77
N LEU A 100 -6.32 6.47 12.71
CA LEU A 100 -7.65 5.98 12.40
C LEU A 100 -8.55 7.13 11.94
N MET A 101 -9.35 6.87 10.92
CA MET A 101 -10.47 7.70 10.49
C MET A 101 -11.74 6.86 10.49
N GLN A 102 -12.81 7.40 11.08
CA GLN A 102 -14.12 6.76 11.02
C GLN A 102 -14.81 7.15 9.71
N VAL A 103 -15.31 6.13 9.00
CA VAL A 103 -16.20 6.30 7.84
C VAL A 103 -17.60 5.92 8.28
N THR A 104 -18.58 6.77 7.97
CA THR A 104 -19.99 6.56 8.31
C THR A 104 -20.84 6.61 7.05
N ALA A 105 -21.68 5.59 6.86
CA ALA A 105 -22.74 5.60 5.86
C ALA A 105 -24.03 6.10 6.52
N SER A 106 -24.65 7.12 5.94
CA SER A 106 -25.87 7.74 6.47
C SER A 106 -27.01 7.72 5.46
N ASP A 107 -28.23 7.54 5.95
CA ASP A 107 -29.43 7.65 5.12
C ASP A 107 -29.58 9.10 4.62
N LYS A 108 -29.72 9.25 3.30
CA LYS A 108 -29.72 10.56 2.64
C LYS A 108 -30.90 11.45 3.07
N THR A 109 -32.03 10.85 3.45
CA THR A 109 -33.27 11.60 3.72
C THR A 109 -33.34 12.03 5.18
N SER A 110 -33.03 11.12 6.10
CA SER A 110 -33.12 11.31 7.55
C SER A 110 -31.82 11.78 8.19
N GLY A 111 -30.68 11.59 7.53
CA GLY A 111 -29.35 11.82 8.10
C GLY A 111 -28.94 10.78 9.15
N GLN A 112 -29.73 9.72 9.33
CA GLN A 112 -29.43 8.68 10.31
C GLN A 112 -28.21 7.86 9.86
N ALA A 113 -27.22 7.72 10.74
CA ALA A 113 -26.12 6.78 10.54
C ALA A 113 -26.65 5.34 10.44
N LEU A 114 -26.30 4.65 9.36
CA LEU A 114 -26.69 3.28 9.05
C LEU A 114 -25.62 2.27 9.49
N ALA A 115 -24.35 2.62 9.25
CA ALA A 115 -23.19 1.83 9.63
C ALA A 115 -21.95 2.73 9.73
N SER A 116 -20.96 2.31 10.50
CA SER A 116 -19.65 2.96 10.56
C SER A 116 -18.53 1.93 10.68
N LEU A 117 -17.33 2.35 10.28
CA LEU A 117 -16.11 1.55 10.34
C LEU A 117 -14.92 2.47 10.61
N ASP A 118 -14.04 2.08 11.52
CA ASP A 118 -12.76 2.75 11.71
C ASP A 118 -11.72 2.14 10.76
N ILE A 119 -11.08 2.96 9.91
CA ILE A 119 -10.05 2.54 8.96
C ILE A 119 -8.74 3.30 9.19
N VAL A 120 -7.61 2.74 8.76
CA VAL A 120 -6.32 3.45 8.78
C VAL A 120 -6.19 4.32 7.54
N LEU A 121 -5.78 5.58 7.72
CA LEU A 121 -5.27 6.43 6.63
C LEU A 121 -3.74 6.49 6.74
N PRO A 122 -3.00 5.58 6.09
CA PRO A 122 -1.56 5.50 6.25
C PRO A 122 -0.89 6.73 5.64
N VAL A 123 -0.01 7.37 6.41
CA VAL A 123 0.71 8.57 5.99
C VAL A 123 2.11 8.57 6.59
N ALA A 124 3.09 9.07 5.83
CA ALA A 124 4.47 9.16 6.29
C ALA A 124 5.17 10.40 5.73
N SER A 125 6.06 10.97 6.53
CA SER A 125 7.02 12.03 6.14
C SER A 125 8.46 11.50 6.10
N GLU A 126 8.64 10.20 6.36
CA GLU A 126 9.94 9.53 6.39
C GLU A 126 10.47 9.34 4.96
N ALA A 127 11.50 10.12 4.62
CA ALA A 127 12.37 9.93 3.47
C ALA A 127 13.81 10.27 3.89
N ASP A 128 14.60 9.25 4.23
CA ASP A 128 15.82 9.40 5.04
C ASP A 128 17.09 9.60 4.20
N CYS A 129 17.06 10.59 3.30
CA CYS A 129 18.15 10.91 2.38
C CYS A 129 19.43 11.40 3.09
N GLN A 130 19.29 11.88 4.32
CA GLN A 130 20.38 12.45 5.10
C GLN A 130 21.50 11.47 5.42
N ASN A 131 21.24 10.15 5.50
CA ASN A 131 22.29 9.16 5.74
C ASN A 131 23.37 9.14 4.64
N CYS A 132 23.06 9.66 3.46
CA CYS A 132 23.98 9.72 2.34
C CYS A 132 24.27 11.15 1.89
N HIS A 133 23.31 12.08 2.05
CA HIS A 133 23.42 13.44 1.52
C HIS A 133 23.66 14.52 2.59
N ALA A 134 23.74 14.15 3.87
CA ALA A 134 24.34 15.04 4.86
C ALA A 134 25.83 15.23 4.55
N LEU A 135 26.37 16.41 4.85
CA LEU A 135 27.75 16.73 4.53
C LEU A 135 28.72 15.71 5.16
N GLY A 136 29.67 15.24 4.35
CA GLY A 136 30.67 14.26 4.75
C GLY A 136 30.24 12.80 4.53
N GLU A 137 28.95 12.57 4.27
CA GLU A 137 28.45 11.26 3.85
C GLU A 137 28.73 11.02 2.36
N ILE A 138 28.56 9.75 1.93
CA ILE A 138 28.99 9.27 0.61
C ILE A 138 28.45 10.10 -0.58
N GLY A 139 27.25 10.64 -0.47
CA GLY A 139 26.59 11.47 -1.47
C GLY A 139 26.98 12.95 -1.40
N ALA A 140 27.44 13.44 -0.25
CA ALA A 140 27.87 14.84 -0.04
C ALA A 140 29.30 14.94 0.52
N ASP A 141 30.22 14.15 -0.05
CA ASP A 141 31.65 14.18 0.25
C ASP A 141 32.37 15.17 -0.69
N SER A 142 32.82 16.30 -0.13
CA SER A 142 33.54 17.35 -0.86
C SER A 142 34.86 16.85 -1.49
N ASN A 143 35.47 15.78 -0.98
CA ASN A 143 36.67 15.19 -1.59
C ASN A 143 36.33 14.45 -2.89
N ARG A 144 35.15 13.83 -2.95
CA ARG A 144 34.65 13.12 -4.15
C ARG A 144 34.02 14.08 -5.15
N ARG A 145 33.45 15.19 -4.68
CA ARG A 145 32.73 16.19 -5.49
C ARG A 145 33.23 17.62 -5.20
N PRO A 146 34.49 17.96 -5.52
CA PRO A 146 35.07 19.27 -5.18
C PRO A 146 34.42 20.45 -5.93
N GLY A 147 33.64 20.18 -6.98
CA GLY A 147 32.88 21.19 -7.72
C GLY A 147 31.50 21.51 -7.15
N VAL A 148 31.14 20.94 -6.00
CA VAL A 148 29.86 21.17 -5.32
C VAL A 148 30.14 21.82 -3.98
N ASP A 149 29.56 23.01 -3.77
CA ASP A 149 29.56 23.67 -2.47
C ASP A 149 28.47 23.00 -1.63
N PHE A 150 28.80 22.12 -0.70
CA PHE A 150 27.79 21.49 0.18
C PHE A 150 27.58 22.33 1.44
N ILE A 151 26.35 22.35 1.97
CA ILE A 151 26.04 23.06 3.22
C ILE A 151 26.04 22.13 4.44
N PHE A 152 26.32 22.73 5.59
CA PHE A 152 26.11 22.15 6.91
C PHE A 152 24.68 22.42 7.39
N PRO A 153 24.14 21.57 8.28
CA PRO A 153 22.96 21.92 9.06
C PRO A 153 23.24 23.09 10.00
N ASP A 154 22.21 23.86 10.34
CA ASP A 154 22.30 24.94 11.31
C ASP A 154 22.57 24.39 12.74
N ASP A 155 21.85 23.33 13.14
CA ASP A 155 22.18 22.48 14.29
C ASP A 155 22.38 21.00 13.87
N ILE A 156 23.59 20.48 14.07
CA ILE A 156 23.90 19.06 13.77
C ILE A 156 23.18 18.07 14.70
N ASN A 157 22.68 18.53 15.84
CA ASN A 157 21.95 17.68 16.80
C ASN A 157 20.43 17.71 16.57
N ASP A 158 19.93 18.56 15.66
CA ASP A 158 18.53 18.54 15.23
C ASP A 158 18.41 17.70 13.93
N PRO A 159 17.76 16.52 13.98
CA PRO A 159 17.53 15.69 12.80
C PRO A 159 16.79 16.43 11.67
N ASN A 160 15.95 17.41 11.98
CA ASN A 160 15.27 18.19 10.95
C ASN A 160 16.25 19.10 10.21
N ASP A 161 17.16 19.77 10.92
CA ASP A 161 18.18 20.62 10.29
C ASP A 161 19.12 19.81 9.40
N VAL A 162 19.55 18.63 9.87
CA VAL A 162 20.34 17.67 9.08
C VAL A 162 19.58 17.27 7.81
N LEU A 163 18.29 16.94 7.92
CA LEU A 163 17.45 16.59 6.78
C LEU A 163 17.28 17.76 5.79
N GLN A 164 17.12 19.00 6.28
CA GLN A 164 17.03 20.18 5.40
C GLN A 164 18.35 20.44 4.67
N ALA A 165 19.49 20.34 5.36
CA ALA A 165 20.80 20.46 4.72
C ALA A 165 21.01 19.37 3.66
N ALA A 166 20.61 18.14 3.93
CA ALA A 166 20.68 17.05 2.96
C ALA A 166 19.83 17.33 1.70
N LYS A 167 18.61 17.87 1.85
CA LYS A 167 17.76 18.29 0.72
C LYS A 167 18.44 19.35 -0.14
N VAL A 168 19.07 20.35 0.47
CA VAL A 168 19.86 21.37 -0.25
C VAL A 168 21.01 20.72 -1.03
N ASN A 169 21.78 19.85 -0.38
CA ASN A 169 22.92 19.17 -0.99
C ASN A 169 22.51 18.33 -2.21
N ILE A 170 21.32 17.72 -2.19
CA ILE A 170 20.74 17.00 -3.34
C ILE A 170 20.50 17.95 -4.52
N LEU A 171 19.92 19.13 -4.28
CA LEU A 171 19.70 20.12 -5.35
C LEU A 171 21.02 20.60 -5.95
N ARG A 172 22.04 20.83 -5.12
CA ARG A 172 23.38 21.25 -5.60
C ARG A 172 24.10 20.16 -6.38
N LEU A 173 23.93 18.89 -6.00
CA LEU A 173 24.41 17.75 -6.80
C LEU A 173 23.71 17.71 -8.16
N HIS A 174 22.40 17.93 -8.17
CA HIS A 174 21.64 17.97 -9.41
C HIS A 174 22.15 19.10 -10.32
N ASP A 175 22.30 20.32 -9.78
CA ASP A 175 22.84 21.48 -10.49
C ASP A 175 24.21 21.22 -11.08
N ASN A 176 25.13 20.65 -10.30
CA ASN A 176 26.46 20.30 -10.77
C ASN A 176 26.44 19.24 -11.88
N LYS A 177 25.61 18.20 -11.74
CA LYS A 177 25.57 17.07 -12.68
C LYS A 177 24.86 17.42 -14.00
N HIS A 178 23.84 18.27 -13.94
CA HIS A 178 22.96 18.56 -15.06
C HIS A 178 23.07 20.00 -15.58
N ALA A 179 23.99 20.79 -15.02
CA ALA A 179 24.17 22.21 -15.34
C ALA A 179 22.86 23.02 -15.18
N THR A 180 22.11 22.72 -14.12
CA THR A 180 20.90 23.45 -13.74
C THR A 180 21.17 24.47 -12.63
N ASP A 181 20.15 25.20 -12.21
CA ASP A 181 20.20 26.16 -11.09
C ASP A 181 18.94 26.04 -10.21
N ILE A 182 18.55 24.80 -9.89
CA ILE A 182 17.31 24.50 -9.15
C ILE A 182 17.44 24.76 -7.65
N ASP A 183 18.65 24.80 -7.09
CA ASP A 183 18.88 25.30 -5.72
C ASP A 183 18.29 26.71 -5.57
N ASN A 184 18.61 27.62 -6.49
CA ASN A 184 18.14 29.00 -6.45
C ASN A 184 16.66 29.16 -6.86
N GLN A 185 15.98 28.07 -7.23
CA GLN A 185 14.56 28.05 -7.64
C GLN A 185 13.65 27.37 -6.63
N ARG A 186 14.09 27.24 -5.36
CA ARG A 186 13.27 26.67 -4.29
C ARG A 186 11.94 27.43 -4.07
N PRO A 187 10.84 26.73 -3.72
CA PRO A 187 10.77 25.29 -3.48
C PRO A 187 10.76 24.49 -4.79
N VAL A 188 11.33 23.28 -4.79
CA VAL A 188 11.45 22.44 -5.99
C VAL A 188 10.54 21.22 -5.90
N LEU A 189 9.65 21.06 -6.87
CA LEU A 189 8.95 19.79 -7.11
C LEU A 189 9.70 19.00 -8.19
N CYS A 190 10.43 17.96 -7.80
CA CYS A 190 11.16 17.11 -8.75
C CYS A 190 10.24 16.56 -9.85
N ALA A 191 8.99 16.23 -9.48
CA ALA A 191 7.98 15.73 -10.41
C ALA A 191 7.49 16.78 -11.43
N GLY A 192 7.82 18.06 -11.25
CA GLY A 192 7.59 19.11 -12.24
C GLY A 192 8.43 18.92 -13.52
N CYS A 193 9.56 18.22 -13.44
CA CYS A 193 10.37 17.82 -14.59
C CYS A 193 10.41 16.29 -14.78
N HIS A 194 10.39 15.50 -13.70
CA HIS A 194 10.47 14.05 -13.77
C HIS A 194 9.10 13.42 -13.50
N TYR A 195 8.33 13.11 -14.56
CA TYR A 195 6.96 12.62 -14.41
C TYR A 195 6.83 11.46 -13.41
N SER A 196 5.78 11.51 -12.60
CA SER A 196 5.36 10.46 -11.66
C SER A 196 3.85 10.33 -11.72
N ALA A 197 3.35 9.15 -12.08
CA ALA A 197 1.91 8.92 -12.20
C ALA A 197 1.15 9.13 -10.88
N ALA A 198 1.79 8.91 -9.73
CA ALA A 198 1.21 9.20 -8.41
C ALA A 198 0.96 10.69 -8.15
N LEU A 199 1.60 11.59 -8.92
CA LEU A 199 1.42 13.04 -8.82
C LEU A 199 0.77 13.63 -10.09
N ASP A 200 0.21 12.79 -10.96
CA ASP A 200 -0.54 13.21 -12.15
C ASP A 200 -1.98 13.55 -11.78
N LEU A 201 -2.14 14.65 -11.04
CA LEU A 201 -3.43 15.11 -10.51
C LEU A 201 -4.48 15.39 -11.60
N ALA A 202 -4.02 15.68 -12.82
CA ALA A 202 -4.88 15.95 -13.97
C ALA A 202 -5.25 14.68 -14.76
N GLY A 203 -4.72 13.51 -14.40
CA GLY A 203 -4.99 12.25 -15.08
C GLY A 203 -4.56 12.25 -16.55
N THR A 204 -3.47 12.94 -16.87
CA THR A 204 -2.99 13.10 -18.25
C THR A 204 -2.48 11.79 -18.86
N GLY A 205 -2.07 10.84 -18.00
CA GLY A 205 -1.60 9.52 -18.40
C GLY A 205 -0.16 9.49 -18.90
N GLY A 206 0.59 10.58 -18.73
CA GLY A 206 2.00 10.64 -19.10
C GLY A 206 2.64 12.02 -18.94
N PRO A 207 3.94 12.15 -19.29
CA PRO A 207 4.67 13.41 -19.19
C PRO A 207 4.04 14.53 -20.03
N VAL A 208 3.87 15.71 -19.43
CA VAL A 208 3.38 16.92 -20.10
C VAL A 208 4.30 18.12 -19.83
N GLY A 209 4.24 19.14 -20.68
CA GLY A 209 5.00 20.38 -20.50
C GLY A 209 6.50 20.13 -20.31
N ASN A 210 7.06 20.64 -19.21
CA ASN A 210 8.48 20.49 -18.87
C ASN A 210 8.90 19.06 -18.52
N GLN A 211 7.96 18.12 -18.39
CA GLN A 211 8.29 16.72 -18.17
C GLN A 211 8.65 15.98 -19.47
N VAL A 212 8.23 16.51 -20.62
CA VAL A 212 8.47 15.86 -21.91
C VAL A 212 9.97 15.84 -22.22
N GLY A 213 10.51 14.66 -22.52
CA GLY A 213 11.92 14.45 -22.83
C GLY A 213 12.81 14.21 -21.60
N HIS A 214 12.26 14.27 -20.39
CA HIS A 214 12.94 13.88 -19.16
C HIS A 214 12.57 12.43 -18.78
N ALA A 215 13.52 11.73 -18.15
CA ALA A 215 13.26 10.42 -17.55
C ALA A 215 12.25 10.55 -16.39
N MET A 216 11.47 9.50 -16.14
CA MET A 216 10.49 9.47 -15.07
C MET A 216 11.16 9.54 -13.69
N MET A 217 10.41 9.97 -12.66
CA MET A 217 10.92 10.10 -11.30
C MET A 217 11.55 8.80 -10.77
N SER A 218 10.89 7.66 -11.01
CA SER A 218 11.42 6.36 -10.59
C SER A 218 12.73 6.01 -11.28
N GLN A 219 12.90 6.37 -12.56
CA GLN A 219 14.11 6.09 -13.32
C GLN A 219 15.29 6.89 -12.77
N VAL A 220 15.11 8.19 -12.51
CA VAL A 220 16.19 9.04 -12.01
C VAL A 220 16.55 8.77 -10.55
N MET A 221 15.60 8.28 -9.76
CA MET A 221 15.86 7.86 -8.38
C MET A 221 16.43 6.44 -8.33
N HIS A 222 15.65 5.43 -8.70
CA HIS A 222 16.06 4.05 -8.50
C HIS A 222 17.13 3.59 -9.50
N GLY A 223 17.01 3.96 -10.78
CA GLY A 223 18.00 3.62 -11.79
C GLY A 223 19.37 4.19 -11.45
N HIS A 224 19.43 5.47 -11.04
CA HIS A 224 20.69 6.08 -10.63
C HIS A 224 21.30 5.40 -9.39
N HIS A 225 20.53 5.23 -8.33
CA HIS A 225 21.04 4.66 -7.08
C HIS A 225 21.37 3.16 -7.19
N GLY A 226 20.65 2.41 -8.03
CA GLY A 226 20.88 0.99 -8.26
C GLY A 226 22.20 0.66 -8.95
N GLU A 227 22.80 1.62 -9.66
CA GLU A 227 24.11 1.46 -10.31
C GLU A 227 25.30 1.86 -9.42
N LEU A 228 25.04 2.55 -8.31
CA LEU A 228 26.10 3.09 -7.46
C LEU A 228 26.85 1.98 -6.73
N ARG A 229 28.18 2.09 -6.75
CA ARG A 229 29.10 1.20 -6.02
C ARG A 229 29.93 1.98 -5.02
N ASP A 230 30.22 1.36 -3.89
CA ASP A 230 31.20 1.85 -2.94
C ASP A 230 32.60 1.77 -3.58
N PRO A 231 33.31 2.91 -3.75
CA PRO A 231 34.64 2.91 -4.36
C PRO A 231 35.70 2.10 -3.61
N ALA A 232 35.52 1.86 -2.31
CA ALA A 232 36.47 1.11 -1.51
C ALA A 232 36.35 -0.41 -1.68
N THR A 233 35.13 -0.91 -1.91
CA THR A 233 34.81 -2.34 -1.93
C THR A 233 34.34 -2.85 -3.30
N ASP A 234 34.00 -1.93 -4.21
CA ASP A 234 33.37 -2.17 -5.50
C ASP A 234 32.02 -2.92 -5.41
N GLN A 235 31.41 -2.95 -4.22
CA GLN A 235 30.08 -3.51 -4.00
C GLN A 235 29.00 -2.48 -4.29
N LEU A 236 27.82 -2.93 -4.71
CA LEU A 236 26.65 -2.05 -4.84
C LEU A 236 26.34 -1.41 -3.48
N ILE A 237 26.03 -0.10 -3.48
CA ILE A 237 25.57 0.60 -2.27
C ILE A 237 24.25 -0.02 -1.78
N PHE A 238 23.37 -0.40 -2.73
CA PHE A 238 22.12 -1.10 -2.45
C PHE A 238 22.16 -2.49 -3.09
N PRO A 239 22.54 -3.54 -2.34
CA PRO A 239 22.67 -4.88 -2.89
C PRO A 239 21.30 -5.49 -3.24
N GLU A 240 21.19 -6.20 -4.36
CA GLU A 240 19.94 -6.80 -4.84
C GLU A 240 19.33 -7.81 -3.85
N ASN A 241 20.19 -8.51 -3.10
CA ASN A 241 19.80 -9.49 -2.08
C ASN A 241 20.00 -8.97 -0.64
N GLY A 242 20.12 -7.65 -0.46
CA GLY A 242 20.24 -7.03 0.86
C GLY A 242 18.95 -7.10 1.67
N THR A 243 19.05 -6.87 2.98
CA THR A 243 17.87 -6.71 3.83
C THR A 243 17.10 -5.43 3.45
N LEU A 244 15.86 -5.30 3.95
CA LEU A 244 15.08 -4.07 3.76
C LEU A 244 15.82 -2.84 4.31
N GLU A 245 16.47 -3.00 5.46
CA GLU A 245 17.26 -1.97 6.12
C GLU A 245 18.47 -1.56 5.30
N GLU A 246 19.08 -2.47 4.53
CA GLU A 246 20.23 -2.16 3.65
C GLU A 246 19.80 -1.53 2.32
N THR A 247 18.51 -1.59 1.98
CA THR A 247 18.01 -1.27 0.63
C THR A 247 16.83 -0.30 0.67
N CYS A 248 15.59 -0.77 0.48
CA CYS A 248 14.40 0.04 0.25
C CYS A 248 14.12 1.00 1.42
N TYR A 249 14.37 0.58 2.66
CA TYR A 249 14.12 1.39 3.86
C TYR A 249 15.18 2.46 4.11
N GLN A 250 16.20 2.57 3.26
CA GLN A 250 17.08 3.74 3.27
C GLN A 250 16.38 5.00 2.75
N CYS A 251 15.34 4.84 1.91
CA CYS A 251 14.60 5.95 1.33
C CYS A 251 13.09 5.89 1.61
N HIS A 252 12.50 4.69 1.62
CA HIS A 252 11.07 4.52 1.84
C HIS A 252 10.73 4.45 3.35
N PRO A 253 9.49 4.82 3.74
CA PRO A 253 9.07 4.95 5.13
C PRO A 253 9.02 3.60 5.86
N GLY A 254 10.16 3.15 6.36
CA GLY A 254 10.39 1.75 6.69
C GLY A 254 11.31 1.50 7.88
N LYS A 255 12.21 2.43 8.23
CA LYS A 255 12.98 2.31 9.47
C LYS A 255 12.07 2.53 10.67
N VAL A 256 11.23 3.56 10.59
CA VAL A 256 10.29 3.94 11.66
C VAL A 256 8.88 3.52 11.31
N THR A 257 8.34 3.99 10.18
CA THR A 257 6.95 3.77 9.82
C THR A 257 6.65 2.29 9.60
N LYS A 258 7.50 1.55 8.87
CA LYS A 258 7.26 0.14 8.44
C LYS A 258 6.11 0.04 7.43
N CYS A 259 6.28 0.64 6.26
CA CYS A 259 5.25 0.65 5.21
C CYS A 259 4.75 -0.74 4.81
N LEU A 260 5.64 -1.75 4.76
CA LEU A 260 5.27 -3.16 4.62
C LEU A 260 5.02 -3.80 5.98
N ARG A 261 3.74 -3.99 6.31
CA ARG A 261 3.29 -4.43 7.65
C ARG A 261 2.12 -5.42 7.66
N GLY A 262 1.57 -5.73 6.49
CA GLY A 262 0.50 -6.71 6.34
C GLY A 262 0.97 -8.17 6.46
N ALA A 263 0.07 -9.09 6.11
CA ALA A 263 0.25 -10.53 6.21
C ALA A 263 1.51 -11.02 5.48
N MET A 264 1.82 -10.44 4.32
CA MET A 264 3.02 -10.78 3.53
C MET A 264 4.31 -10.37 4.27
N GLY A 265 4.35 -9.17 4.84
CA GLY A 265 5.48 -8.72 5.67
C GLY A 265 5.65 -9.60 6.91
N GLY A 266 4.54 -9.97 7.57
CA GLY A 266 4.53 -10.91 8.68
C GLY A 266 4.98 -12.34 8.31
N ALA A 267 4.87 -12.71 7.03
CA ALA A 267 5.36 -13.98 6.49
C ALA A 267 6.83 -13.91 5.99
N GLY A 268 7.52 -12.78 6.17
CA GLY A 268 8.91 -12.59 5.75
C GLY A 268 9.08 -12.25 4.26
N ILE A 269 8.00 -11.90 3.55
CA ILE A 269 8.09 -11.36 2.20
C ILE A 269 8.61 -9.92 2.28
N THR A 270 9.58 -9.60 1.42
CA THR A 270 10.21 -8.28 1.33
C THR A 270 9.76 -7.52 0.08
N CYS A 271 10.12 -6.24 -0.02
CA CYS A 271 9.86 -5.40 -1.19
C CYS A 271 10.44 -6.03 -2.46
N GLN A 272 11.64 -6.61 -2.39
CA GLN A 272 12.35 -7.22 -3.51
C GLN A 272 11.66 -8.47 -4.05
N ASN A 273 10.99 -9.23 -3.17
CA ASN A 273 10.20 -10.38 -3.58
C ASN A 273 9.01 -9.98 -4.48
N CYS A 274 8.50 -8.76 -4.33
CA CYS A 274 7.37 -8.25 -5.11
C CYS A 274 7.82 -7.37 -6.29
N HIS A 275 8.72 -6.43 -6.07
CA HIS A 275 9.08 -5.37 -7.01
C HIS A 275 10.42 -5.61 -7.73
N GLY A 276 11.28 -6.50 -7.21
CA GLY A 276 12.66 -6.63 -7.62
C GLY A 276 13.60 -5.61 -6.97
N GLY A 277 14.84 -5.54 -7.47
CA GLY A 277 15.85 -4.58 -7.00
C GLY A 277 15.66 -3.17 -7.59
N MET A 278 16.54 -2.25 -7.19
CA MET A 278 16.48 -0.83 -7.60
C MET A 278 16.47 -0.64 -9.13
N LEU A 279 17.22 -1.44 -9.88
CA LEU A 279 17.24 -1.35 -11.35
C LEU A 279 15.92 -1.80 -11.99
N ALA A 280 15.25 -2.80 -11.41
CA ALA A 280 13.94 -3.27 -11.87
C ALA A 280 12.85 -2.21 -11.62
N VAL A 281 12.81 -1.65 -10.40
CA VAL A 281 11.88 -0.56 -10.03
C VAL A 281 12.17 0.72 -10.81
N GLY A 282 13.45 0.97 -11.07
CA GLY A 282 13.93 2.05 -11.92
C GLY A 282 13.61 1.86 -13.39
N GLY A 283 13.11 0.71 -13.83
CA GLY A 283 12.84 0.47 -15.25
C GLY A 283 14.09 0.62 -16.11
N VAL A 284 15.21 0.02 -15.69
CA VAL A 284 16.43 -0.02 -16.52
C VAL A 284 16.32 -1.10 -17.62
N HIS A 285 15.44 -2.07 -17.41
CA HIS A 285 15.15 -3.15 -18.34
C HIS A 285 13.69 -3.10 -18.77
N ASP A 286 13.43 -3.42 -20.04
CA ASP A 286 12.08 -3.50 -20.58
C ASP A 286 11.31 -4.68 -19.97
N LEU A 287 10.02 -4.50 -19.76
CA LEU A 287 9.15 -5.60 -19.34
C LEU A 287 8.92 -6.54 -20.54
N PRO A 288 9.19 -7.85 -20.45
CA PRO A 288 8.82 -8.82 -21.47
C PRO A 288 7.30 -8.91 -21.67
N ALA A 289 6.88 -9.64 -22.71
CA ALA A 289 5.47 -9.88 -23.01
C ALA A 289 4.69 -10.42 -21.81
N GLY A 290 3.67 -9.66 -21.40
CA GLY A 290 2.83 -9.90 -20.23
C GLY A 290 3.19 -9.16 -18.96
N GLY A 291 4.23 -8.33 -18.97
CA GLY A 291 4.69 -7.63 -17.79
C GLY A 291 3.85 -6.42 -17.44
N SER A 292 3.52 -5.60 -18.45
CA SER A 292 2.75 -4.38 -18.22
C SER A 292 1.31 -4.70 -17.84
N LEU A 293 0.71 -3.85 -16.99
CA LEU A 293 -0.61 -4.04 -16.41
C LEU A 293 -1.67 -4.38 -17.47
N ASP A 294 -1.61 -3.66 -18.59
CA ASP A 294 -2.54 -3.65 -19.72
C ASP A 294 -1.99 -4.33 -20.99
N GLY A 295 -0.75 -4.83 -20.96
CA GLY A 295 -0.03 -5.35 -22.14
C GLY A 295 0.38 -4.30 -23.17
N ALA A 296 0.11 -3.00 -22.94
CA ALA A 296 0.39 -1.93 -23.90
C ALA A 296 1.87 -1.50 -23.91
N ASN A 297 2.65 -1.92 -22.91
CA ASN A 297 4.00 -1.41 -22.65
C ASN A 297 5.09 -2.49 -22.70
N ASP A 298 4.73 -3.69 -23.15
CA ASP A 298 5.64 -4.83 -23.20
C ASP A 298 6.68 -4.71 -24.33
N GLY A 299 7.94 -5.00 -24.02
CA GLY A 299 9.05 -5.21 -24.95
C GLY A 299 9.52 -3.97 -25.72
N THR A 300 8.94 -2.80 -25.43
CA THR A 300 9.22 -1.56 -26.15
C THR A 300 9.63 -0.39 -25.26
N THR A 301 9.29 -0.46 -23.96
CA THR A 301 9.65 0.58 -22.98
C THR A 301 9.75 -0.02 -21.58
N PRO A 302 10.44 0.67 -20.65
CA PRO A 302 10.54 0.21 -19.27
C PRO A 302 9.24 0.25 -18.48
N ARG A 303 9.24 -0.46 -17.33
CA ARG A 303 8.18 -0.43 -16.30
C ARG A 303 7.65 0.99 -16.06
N ARG A 304 6.33 1.18 -16.16
CA ARG A 304 5.65 2.43 -15.78
C ARG A 304 5.44 2.46 -14.27
N PRO A 305 6.10 3.36 -13.52
CA PRO A 305 5.97 3.43 -12.07
C PRO A 305 4.53 3.75 -11.66
N TRP A 306 4.04 3.13 -10.58
CA TRP A 306 2.67 3.27 -10.07
C TRP A 306 1.56 2.71 -10.98
N ILE A 307 1.92 2.10 -12.10
CA ILE A 307 1.00 1.48 -13.07
C ILE A 307 1.35 0.01 -13.24
N ASP A 308 2.60 -0.31 -13.57
CA ASP A 308 3.08 -1.68 -13.74
C ASP A 308 3.58 -2.24 -12.39
N GLU A 309 2.60 -2.60 -11.55
CA GLU A 309 2.81 -3.06 -10.18
C GLU A 309 2.75 -4.60 -10.03
N PRO A 310 3.27 -5.16 -8.93
CA PRO A 310 3.13 -6.58 -8.62
C PRO A 310 1.66 -7.00 -8.54
N ARG A 311 1.40 -8.28 -8.85
CA ARG A 311 0.03 -8.83 -8.91
C ARG A 311 -0.14 -9.95 -7.91
N CYS A 312 -1.34 -10.09 -7.34
CA CYS A 312 -1.73 -11.19 -6.47
C CYS A 312 -1.48 -12.53 -7.16
N GLU A 313 -1.89 -12.65 -8.42
CA GLU A 313 -1.75 -13.88 -9.22
C GLU A 313 -0.29 -14.31 -9.44
N SER A 314 0.68 -13.42 -9.22
CA SER A 314 2.09 -13.74 -9.41
C SER A 314 2.63 -14.67 -8.31
N CYS A 315 1.98 -14.69 -7.14
CA CYS A 315 2.29 -15.63 -6.06
C CYS A 315 1.11 -16.55 -5.72
N HIS A 316 -0.12 -16.04 -5.82
CA HIS A 316 -1.37 -16.78 -5.61
C HIS A 316 -1.88 -17.30 -6.95
N THR A 317 -1.18 -18.29 -7.48
CA THR A 317 -1.25 -18.69 -8.90
C THR A 317 -2.41 -19.64 -9.24
N GLY A 318 -3.36 -19.80 -8.31
CA GLY A 318 -4.51 -20.66 -8.49
C GLY A 318 -4.93 -21.35 -7.20
N ASP A 319 -5.59 -22.49 -7.34
CA ASP A 319 -6.12 -23.26 -6.22
C ASP A 319 -5.21 -24.43 -5.84
N SER A 320 -5.66 -25.38 -5.02
CA SER A 320 -4.80 -26.47 -4.55
C SER A 320 -4.48 -27.54 -5.60
N ASN A 321 -5.17 -27.54 -6.74
CA ASN A 321 -5.01 -28.55 -7.78
C ASN A 321 -4.49 -27.98 -9.10
N ASP A 322 -4.71 -26.69 -9.32
CA ASP A 322 -4.29 -25.97 -10.51
C ASP A 322 -3.62 -24.66 -10.07
N HIS A 323 -2.29 -24.71 -9.96
CA HIS A 323 -1.42 -23.61 -9.58
C HIS A 323 -0.03 -23.78 -10.19
N LEU A 324 0.76 -22.70 -10.24
CA LEU A 324 2.16 -22.76 -10.66
C LEU A 324 3.05 -23.26 -9.51
N GLY A 325 4.08 -24.04 -9.86
CA GLY A 325 5.09 -24.55 -8.92
C GLY A 325 4.59 -25.68 -8.02
N ASP A 326 5.46 -26.15 -7.13
CA ASP A 326 5.16 -27.29 -6.24
C ASP A 326 4.36 -26.90 -4.99
N THR A 327 4.17 -25.60 -4.74
CA THR A 327 3.44 -25.06 -3.58
C THR A 327 2.32 -24.13 -4.03
N ILE A 328 1.19 -24.14 -3.30
CA ILE A 328 -0.01 -23.33 -3.59
C ILE A 328 0.29 -21.82 -3.63
N ARG A 329 1.35 -21.38 -2.92
CA ARG A 329 1.80 -19.99 -2.90
C ARG A 329 3.29 -19.94 -3.20
N LEU A 330 3.69 -19.02 -4.08
CA LEU A 330 5.09 -18.66 -4.30
C LEU A 330 5.50 -17.53 -3.35
N SER A 331 6.80 -17.35 -3.15
CA SER A 331 7.38 -16.29 -2.31
C SER A 331 7.97 -15.13 -3.11
N GLN A 332 7.90 -15.18 -4.44
CA GLN A 332 8.42 -14.15 -5.33
C GLN A 332 7.47 -13.99 -6.52
N THR A 333 7.25 -12.76 -6.98
CA THR A 333 6.29 -12.47 -8.06
C THR A 333 6.87 -12.65 -9.46
N TRP A 334 8.19 -12.77 -9.59
CA TRP A 334 8.91 -12.80 -10.88
C TRP A 334 9.94 -13.94 -10.93
N GLU A 335 10.38 -14.35 -12.13
CA GLU A 335 11.40 -15.40 -12.31
C GLU A 335 12.80 -14.90 -11.98
N SER A 336 13.57 -15.57 -11.11
CA SER A 336 14.85 -15.03 -10.60
C SER A 336 15.90 -14.65 -11.65
N ALA A 337 15.79 -15.18 -12.88
CA ALA A 337 16.67 -14.83 -13.99
C ALA A 337 16.23 -13.58 -14.77
N ASP A 338 15.06 -13.03 -14.46
CA ASP A 338 14.49 -11.86 -15.12
C ASP A 338 14.87 -10.56 -14.39
N PRO A 339 15.79 -9.75 -14.94
CA PRO A 339 16.27 -8.54 -14.28
C PRO A 339 15.22 -7.41 -14.24
N SER A 340 14.14 -7.51 -15.02
CA SER A 340 13.03 -6.54 -14.99
C SER A 340 12.04 -6.78 -13.85
N ALA A 341 12.17 -7.92 -13.15
CA ALA A 341 11.25 -8.41 -12.14
C ALA A 341 9.80 -8.41 -12.61
N THR A 342 9.56 -9.04 -13.76
CA THR A 342 8.27 -9.05 -14.44
C THR A 342 7.25 -9.89 -13.67
N PRO A 343 6.09 -9.33 -13.28
CA PRO A 343 5.07 -10.08 -12.56
C PRO A 343 4.62 -11.31 -13.36
N ARG A 344 4.66 -12.49 -12.74
CA ARG A 344 4.12 -13.75 -13.28
C ARG A 344 2.63 -13.61 -13.52
N ARG A 345 2.15 -14.30 -14.56
CA ARG A 345 0.72 -14.47 -14.85
C ARG A 345 0.34 -15.91 -14.59
N ALA A 346 -0.76 -16.12 -13.88
CA ALA A 346 -1.32 -17.44 -13.67
C ALA A 346 -2.40 -17.74 -14.71
N ASP A 347 -2.56 -18.99 -15.12
CA ASP A 347 -3.71 -19.38 -15.96
C ASP A 347 -4.99 -19.44 -15.11
N ASN A 348 -4.87 -19.97 -13.88
CA ASN A 348 -5.96 -19.96 -12.91
C ASN A 348 -6.09 -18.59 -12.23
N LYS A 349 -7.16 -17.87 -12.59
CA LYS A 349 -7.41 -16.49 -12.13
C LYS A 349 -8.15 -16.39 -10.80
N ARG A 350 -8.29 -17.47 -10.02
CA ARG A 350 -9.09 -17.48 -8.77
C ARG A 350 -8.73 -16.36 -7.80
N PHE A 351 -7.45 -16.03 -7.68
CA PHE A 351 -6.93 -14.99 -6.78
C PHE A 351 -6.34 -13.80 -7.54
N ALA A 352 -6.62 -13.67 -8.84
CA ALA A 352 -6.13 -12.58 -9.65
C ALA A 352 -6.98 -11.32 -9.45
N GLU A 353 -6.33 -10.17 -9.59
CA GLU A 353 -6.98 -8.89 -9.85
C GLU A 353 -7.81 -8.94 -11.16
N ASN A 354 -8.68 -7.94 -11.34
CA ASN A 354 -9.38 -7.82 -12.62
C ASN A 354 -8.37 -7.49 -13.74
N PRO A 355 -8.60 -7.95 -14.98
CA PRO A 355 -7.72 -7.66 -16.10
C PRO A 355 -7.47 -6.15 -16.26
N ALA A 356 -6.20 -5.79 -16.44
CA ALA A 356 -5.74 -4.40 -16.62
C ALA A 356 -6.13 -3.43 -15.48
N LYS A 357 -6.33 -3.94 -14.26
CA LYS A 357 -6.60 -3.14 -13.07
C LYS A 357 -5.59 -3.44 -11.96
N LEU A 358 -5.21 -2.38 -11.24
CA LEU A 358 -4.47 -2.53 -9.98
C LEU A 358 -5.37 -3.18 -8.92
N TYR A 359 -4.75 -3.76 -7.89
CA TYR A 359 -5.44 -4.31 -6.73
C TYR A 359 -6.42 -3.32 -6.09
N ARG A 360 -5.99 -2.07 -5.84
CA ARG A 360 -6.83 -1.00 -5.25
C ARG A 360 -8.04 -0.61 -6.14
N ASN A 361 -7.99 -0.94 -7.42
CA ASN A 361 -9.03 -0.64 -8.42
C ASN A 361 -9.82 -1.89 -8.83
N SER A 362 -9.52 -3.05 -8.24
CA SER A 362 -10.16 -4.31 -8.58
C SER A 362 -11.36 -4.58 -7.67
N LEU A 363 -12.40 -5.18 -8.27
CA LEU A 363 -13.62 -5.56 -7.59
C LEU A 363 -13.76 -7.09 -7.60
N GLY A 364 -14.35 -7.62 -6.53
CA GLY A 364 -14.58 -9.04 -6.34
C GLY A 364 -16.04 -9.37 -6.07
N HIS A 365 -16.28 -10.12 -5.01
CA HIS A 365 -17.59 -10.61 -4.63
C HIS A 365 -18.60 -9.46 -4.42
N GLY A 366 -19.72 -9.51 -5.13
CA GLY A 366 -20.78 -8.50 -5.02
C GLY A 366 -20.38 -7.09 -5.44
N GLY A 367 -19.27 -6.91 -6.17
CA GLY A 367 -18.75 -5.59 -6.54
C GLY A 367 -17.97 -4.90 -5.42
N VAL A 368 -17.64 -5.60 -4.33
CA VAL A 368 -16.81 -5.05 -3.25
C VAL A 368 -15.36 -4.94 -3.72
N ALA A 369 -14.72 -3.82 -3.41
CA ALA A 369 -13.30 -3.59 -3.68
C ALA A 369 -12.43 -4.64 -2.99
N CYS A 370 -11.33 -5.08 -3.63
CA CYS A 370 -10.40 -6.00 -3.01
C CYS A 370 -9.90 -5.47 -1.65
N GLU A 371 -9.61 -4.17 -1.55
CA GLU A 371 -9.19 -3.53 -0.29
C GLU A 371 -10.27 -3.57 0.80
N GLY A 372 -11.55 -3.61 0.44
CA GLY A 372 -12.65 -3.74 1.39
C GLY A 372 -12.70 -5.11 2.09
N CYS A 373 -12.16 -6.16 1.47
CA CYS A 373 -12.08 -7.49 2.07
C CYS A 373 -10.70 -7.79 2.68
N HIS A 374 -9.64 -7.21 2.13
CA HIS A 374 -8.26 -7.61 2.41
C HIS A 374 -7.45 -6.55 3.16
N GLY A 375 -7.89 -5.28 3.22
CA GLY A 375 -7.08 -4.16 3.72
C GLY A 375 -6.29 -3.46 2.62
N SER A 376 -5.56 -2.40 2.94
CA SER A 376 -4.84 -1.61 1.93
C SER A 376 -3.56 -2.27 1.43
N THR A 377 -3.08 -1.84 0.26
CA THR A 377 -1.74 -2.23 -0.25
C THR A 377 -0.64 -2.10 0.82
N HIS A 378 0.27 -3.08 0.88
CA HIS A 378 1.32 -3.23 1.91
C HIS A 378 0.84 -3.46 3.36
N ALA A 379 -0.47 -3.39 3.62
CA ALA A 379 -1.09 -3.59 4.92
C ALA A 379 -2.26 -4.60 4.88
N ILE A 380 -2.26 -5.50 3.89
CA ILE A 380 -3.23 -6.59 3.78
C ILE A 380 -3.31 -7.35 5.10
N TRP A 381 -4.52 -7.59 5.60
CA TRP A 381 -4.75 -8.17 6.92
C TRP A 381 -4.38 -9.66 7.00
N PRO A 382 -3.93 -10.13 8.17
CA PRO A 382 -3.73 -9.35 9.39
C PRO A 382 -2.36 -8.64 9.38
N ASN A 383 -2.29 -7.51 10.09
CA ASN A 383 -1.01 -7.02 10.61
C ASN A 383 -0.57 -7.96 11.74
N ALA A 384 0.70 -8.39 11.72
CA ALA A 384 1.24 -9.35 12.67
C ALA A 384 1.27 -8.83 14.12
N LEU A 385 1.25 -7.50 14.31
CA LEU A 385 1.09 -6.88 15.62
C LEU A 385 -0.40 -6.83 15.98
N PRO A 386 -0.88 -7.58 17.00
CA PRO A 386 -2.32 -7.70 17.27
C PRO A 386 -2.99 -6.35 17.55
N GLY A 387 -2.36 -5.48 18.34
CA GLY A 387 -2.90 -4.15 18.68
C GLY A 387 -2.68 -3.07 17.62
N SER A 388 -2.30 -3.43 16.39
CA SER A 388 -2.15 -2.45 15.31
C SER A 388 -3.50 -1.89 14.87
N ASN A 389 -3.55 -0.59 14.58
CA ASN A 389 -4.72 0.07 14.01
C ASN A 389 -5.19 -0.58 12.69
N ASP A 390 -4.29 -1.21 11.92
CA ASP A 390 -4.69 -1.90 10.69
C ASP A 390 -5.69 -3.03 10.95
N ASN A 391 -5.61 -3.70 12.11
CA ASN A 391 -6.50 -4.84 12.40
C ASN A 391 -7.92 -4.40 12.83
N VAL A 392 -8.10 -3.14 13.22
CA VAL A 392 -9.35 -2.63 13.82
C VAL A 392 -10.55 -2.83 12.91
N ALA A 393 -10.41 -2.54 11.62
CA ALA A 393 -11.51 -2.69 10.65
C ALA A 393 -11.97 -4.16 10.55
N ALA A 394 -11.03 -5.10 10.41
CA ALA A 394 -11.35 -6.52 10.38
C ALA A 394 -11.99 -7.00 11.69
N GLU A 395 -11.46 -6.58 12.84
CA GLU A 395 -12.01 -6.92 14.14
C GLU A 395 -13.43 -6.39 14.33
N GLN A 396 -13.73 -5.16 13.90
CA GLN A 396 -15.07 -4.59 13.94
C GLN A 396 -16.06 -5.34 13.05
N LEU A 397 -15.62 -5.82 11.88
CA LEU A 397 -16.48 -6.50 10.90
C LEU A 397 -16.76 -7.96 11.23
N GLN A 398 -15.77 -8.72 11.70
CA GLN A 398 -15.87 -10.17 11.86
C GLN A 398 -15.45 -10.70 13.24
N GLY A 399 -15.05 -9.81 14.17
CA GLY A 399 -14.65 -10.20 15.52
C GLY A 399 -13.24 -10.78 15.64
N HIS A 400 -12.46 -10.79 14.55
CA HIS A 400 -11.06 -11.19 14.55
C HIS A 400 -10.26 -10.49 13.44
N ALA A 401 -8.95 -10.33 13.64
CA ALA A 401 -8.05 -9.84 12.60
C ALA A 401 -7.92 -10.83 11.43
N GLY A 402 -7.66 -10.31 10.23
CA GLY A 402 -7.44 -11.05 9.00
C GLY A 402 -8.35 -10.60 7.86
N THR A 403 -8.11 -11.14 6.66
CA THR A 403 -9.04 -10.99 5.52
C THR A 403 -10.46 -11.34 5.94
N ILE A 404 -11.45 -10.58 5.47
CA ILE A 404 -12.86 -10.83 5.76
C ILE A 404 -13.27 -12.18 5.18
N SER A 405 -13.65 -13.11 6.05
CA SER A 405 -14.13 -14.45 5.69
C SER A 405 -15.51 -14.77 6.27
N GLU A 406 -15.96 -14.05 7.30
CA GLU A 406 -17.27 -14.27 7.89
C GLU A 406 -18.36 -13.64 7.01
N CYS A 407 -19.16 -14.47 6.33
CA CYS A 407 -20.19 -13.97 5.42
C CYS A 407 -21.23 -13.07 6.13
N SER A 408 -21.43 -13.27 7.44
CA SER A 408 -22.33 -12.45 8.25
C SER A 408 -21.89 -10.99 8.41
N SER A 409 -20.63 -10.66 8.11
CA SER A 409 -20.16 -9.27 8.08
C SER A 409 -20.89 -8.42 7.04
N CYS A 410 -21.47 -9.05 6.00
CA CYS A 410 -22.19 -8.37 4.93
C CYS A 410 -23.61 -8.91 4.72
N HIS A 411 -23.84 -10.21 4.97
CA HIS A 411 -25.12 -10.86 4.72
C HIS A 411 -25.92 -11.06 6.00
N THR A 412 -27.09 -10.42 6.09
CA THR A 412 -28.06 -10.66 7.18
C THR A 412 -28.84 -11.96 6.99
N THR A 413 -28.90 -12.48 5.77
CA THR A 413 -29.48 -13.78 5.43
C THR A 413 -28.74 -14.35 4.21
N LEU A 414 -28.32 -15.61 4.29
CA LEU A 414 -27.55 -16.26 3.23
C LEU A 414 -27.92 -17.75 3.14
N GLY A 415 -28.30 -18.20 1.94
CA GLY A 415 -28.49 -19.61 1.65
C GLY A 415 -27.16 -20.36 1.50
N LEU A 416 -27.21 -21.70 1.42
CA LEU A 416 -26.03 -22.50 1.11
C LEU A 416 -25.55 -22.19 -0.30
N THR A 417 -24.25 -21.97 -0.47
CA THR A 417 -23.67 -21.51 -1.73
C THR A 417 -22.20 -21.90 -1.87
N LEU A 418 -21.72 -21.91 -3.11
CA LEU A 418 -20.29 -21.94 -3.48
C LEU A 418 -19.88 -20.62 -4.19
N GLU A 419 -20.80 -19.67 -4.32
CA GLU A 419 -20.62 -18.41 -5.06
C GLU A 419 -20.04 -17.28 -4.17
N GLY A 420 -19.35 -17.65 -3.09
CA GLY A 420 -18.62 -16.70 -2.25
C GLY A 420 -17.35 -16.18 -2.94
N PRO A 421 -16.63 -15.24 -2.31
CA PRO A 421 -15.35 -14.76 -2.82
C PRO A 421 -14.41 -15.95 -3.08
N HIS A 422 -13.73 -15.95 -4.23
CA HIS A 422 -12.81 -17.02 -4.63
C HIS A 422 -13.42 -18.42 -4.69
N GLY A 423 -14.74 -18.55 -4.81
CA GLY A 423 -15.46 -19.84 -4.79
C GLY A 423 -15.64 -20.40 -3.38
N MET A 424 -15.57 -19.56 -2.36
CA MET A 424 -15.79 -19.95 -0.97
C MET A 424 -17.26 -20.30 -0.72
N HIS A 425 -17.45 -21.26 0.18
CA HIS A 425 -18.75 -21.56 0.76
C HIS A 425 -19.01 -20.74 2.02
N ASN A 426 -20.20 -20.88 2.60
CA ASN A 426 -20.55 -20.26 3.87
C ASN A 426 -19.54 -20.67 4.95
N VAL A 427 -18.87 -19.69 5.55
CA VAL A 427 -17.94 -19.90 6.67
C VAL A 427 -18.71 -19.80 7.98
N ASN A 428 -18.33 -20.62 8.97
CA ASN A 428 -18.90 -20.59 10.32
C ASN A 428 -20.45 -20.74 10.33
N SER A 429 -20.96 -21.61 9.45
CA SER A 429 -22.39 -21.83 9.27
C SER A 429 -22.78 -23.26 9.68
N PRO A 430 -23.65 -23.43 10.68
CA PRO A 430 -24.20 -24.74 11.02
C PRO A 430 -24.95 -25.37 9.84
N ALA A 431 -25.71 -24.57 9.09
CA ALA A 431 -26.43 -25.03 7.91
C ALA A 431 -25.48 -25.59 6.84
N TRP A 432 -24.29 -25.01 6.67
CA TRP A 432 -23.29 -25.57 5.77
C TRP A 432 -22.73 -26.89 6.30
N THR A 433 -22.40 -26.92 7.59
CA THR A 433 -21.80 -28.11 8.20
C THR A 433 -22.69 -29.34 8.06
N GLU A 434 -24.02 -29.18 8.14
CA GLU A 434 -25.02 -30.26 8.00
C GLU A 434 -25.50 -30.46 6.53
N GLY A 435 -25.42 -29.44 5.69
CA GLY A 435 -26.15 -29.39 4.40
C GLY A 435 -25.29 -29.46 3.13
N HIS A 436 -23.96 -29.49 3.24
CA HIS A 436 -23.06 -29.35 2.09
C HIS A 436 -22.90 -30.63 1.23
N GLU A 437 -23.41 -31.78 1.67
CA GLU A 437 -23.21 -33.08 0.99
C GLU A 437 -23.68 -33.06 -0.49
N SER A 438 -24.79 -32.37 -0.78
CA SER A 438 -25.35 -32.27 -2.13
C SER A 438 -24.41 -31.52 -3.09
N PHE A 439 -23.71 -30.49 -2.60
CA PHE A 439 -22.73 -29.75 -3.40
C PHE A 439 -21.55 -30.64 -3.78
N TYR A 440 -21.03 -31.43 -2.84
CA TYR A 440 -19.96 -32.38 -3.14
C TYR A 440 -20.40 -33.45 -4.14
N LYS A 441 -21.61 -34.01 -3.99
CA LYS A 441 -22.15 -35.00 -4.94
C LYS A 441 -22.31 -34.45 -6.35
N GLN A 442 -22.64 -33.16 -6.47
CA GLN A 442 -22.83 -32.50 -7.75
C GLN A 442 -21.49 -32.16 -8.43
N ASP A 443 -20.55 -31.59 -7.69
CA ASP A 443 -19.21 -31.27 -8.18
C ASP A 443 -18.14 -31.44 -7.09
N PRO A 444 -17.52 -32.62 -7.00
CA PRO A 444 -16.39 -32.85 -6.10
C PRO A 444 -15.21 -31.92 -6.37
N GLY A 445 -15.04 -31.45 -7.60
CA GLY A 445 -13.94 -30.58 -8.02
C GLY A 445 -13.96 -29.24 -7.29
N SER A 446 -15.16 -28.68 -7.06
CA SER A 446 -15.34 -27.44 -6.29
C SER A 446 -14.75 -27.50 -4.88
N CYS A 447 -14.99 -28.60 -4.16
CA CYS A 447 -14.43 -28.80 -2.82
C CYS A 447 -12.93 -29.10 -2.89
N ARG A 448 -12.51 -29.96 -3.83
CA ARG A 448 -11.10 -30.30 -4.02
C ARG A 448 -10.25 -29.09 -4.35
N ALA A 449 -10.80 -28.09 -5.04
CA ALA A 449 -10.06 -26.86 -5.37
C ALA A 449 -9.46 -26.21 -4.12
N CYS A 450 -10.18 -26.18 -2.99
CA CYS A 450 -9.68 -25.57 -1.75
C CYS A 450 -9.18 -26.60 -0.73
N HIS A 451 -9.78 -27.79 -0.68
CA HIS A 451 -9.48 -28.81 0.32
C HIS A 451 -8.49 -29.89 -0.16
N GLY A 452 -7.94 -29.76 -1.37
CA GLY A 452 -6.98 -30.69 -1.95
C GLY A 452 -7.63 -31.91 -2.61
N GLN A 453 -6.89 -32.59 -3.50
CA GLN A 453 -7.38 -33.77 -4.23
C GLN A 453 -7.95 -34.88 -3.32
N ASN A 454 -7.34 -35.06 -2.15
CA ASN A 454 -7.71 -36.08 -1.16
C ASN A 454 -8.64 -35.56 -0.05
N LEU A 455 -9.03 -34.27 -0.11
CA LEU A 455 -9.90 -33.60 0.87
C LEU A 455 -9.33 -33.60 2.30
N GLU A 456 -8.00 -33.61 2.44
CA GLU A 456 -7.29 -33.54 3.71
C GLU A 456 -7.12 -32.10 4.23
N GLY A 457 -7.60 -31.12 3.47
CA GLY A 457 -7.41 -29.70 3.77
C GLY A 457 -6.11 -29.18 3.19
N THR A 458 -6.06 -27.86 2.99
CA THR A 458 -4.85 -27.15 2.53
C THR A 458 -4.77 -25.77 3.17
N ALA A 459 -3.75 -25.00 2.81
CA ALA A 459 -3.63 -23.60 3.20
C ALA A 459 -4.82 -22.71 2.79
N LEU A 460 -5.67 -23.16 1.85
CA LEU A 460 -6.89 -22.47 1.42
C LEU A 460 -8.11 -22.80 2.29
N SER A 461 -8.08 -23.90 3.05
CA SER A 461 -9.20 -24.34 3.90
C SER A 461 -8.96 -24.11 5.39
N ARG A 462 -8.02 -23.23 5.74
CA ARG A 462 -7.67 -22.93 7.14
C ARG A 462 -8.76 -22.13 7.84
N THR A 463 -9.03 -22.47 9.09
CA THR A 463 -9.87 -21.65 9.97
C THR A 463 -9.20 -20.30 10.26
N ALA A 464 -9.92 -19.19 10.07
CA ALA A 464 -9.39 -17.84 10.30
C ALA A 464 -9.29 -17.46 11.79
N THR A 465 -10.14 -18.08 12.62
CA THR A 465 -10.10 -18.02 14.09
C THR A 465 -10.52 -19.37 14.68
N ASP A 466 -10.52 -19.50 16.00
CA ASP A 466 -11.04 -20.68 16.69
C ASP A 466 -12.52 -20.89 16.34
N ARG A 467 -12.91 -22.14 16.09
CA ARG A 467 -14.27 -22.51 15.68
C ARG A 467 -14.79 -23.67 16.49
N ASP A 468 -16.02 -23.53 16.95
CA ASP A 468 -16.82 -24.65 17.44
C ASP A 468 -17.85 -25.01 16.38
N LEU A 469 -17.71 -26.19 15.78
CA LEU A 469 -18.58 -26.67 14.70
C LEU A 469 -19.42 -27.84 15.18
N GLN A 470 -20.69 -27.86 14.79
CA GLN A 470 -21.57 -28.99 15.02
C GLN A 470 -21.40 -30.00 13.89
N THR A 471 -21.07 -31.26 14.20
CA THR A 471 -20.89 -32.31 13.18
C THR A 471 -22.03 -33.31 13.20
N ASP A 472 -22.32 -33.88 12.03
CA ASP A 472 -23.37 -34.88 11.84
C ASP A 472 -23.07 -36.20 12.59
N ALA A 473 -21.79 -36.56 12.73
CA ALA A 473 -21.36 -37.86 13.23
C ALA A 473 -20.73 -37.84 14.64
N ASN A 474 -20.05 -36.74 15.03
CA ASN A 474 -19.18 -36.70 16.21
C ASN A 474 -19.62 -35.69 17.28
N GLY A 475 -20.76 -35.00 17.11
CA GLY A 475 -21.17 -33.91 17.99
C GLY A 475 -20.36 -32.63 17.75
N GLN A 476 -20.25 -31.77 18.75
CA GLN A 476 -19.50 -30.52 18.62
C GLN A 476 -17.99 -30.80 18.59
N ILE A 477 -17.28 -30.24 17.61
CA ILE A 477 -15.83 -30.26 17.51
C ILE A 477 -15.27 -28.85 17.69
N HIS A 478 -14.11 -28.75 18.32
CA HIS A 478 -13.37 -27.51 18.44
C HIS A 478 -12.15 -27.54 17.52
N LEU A 479 -12.05 -26.55 16.65
CA LEU A 479 -10.93 -26.34 15.73
C LEU A 479 -10.22 -25.05 16.12
N VAL A 480 -8.94 -25.14 16.48
CA VAL A 480 -8.12 -23.96 16.73
C VAL A 480 -7.84 -23.20 15.43
N LYS A 481 -7.58 -21.91 15.52
CA LYS A 481 -7.16 -21.06 14.41
C LYS A 481 -6.03 -21.70 13.60
N GLY A 482 -6.13 -21.64 12.27
CA GLY A 482 -5.13 -22.15 11.35
C GLY A 482 -5.27 -23.65 11.04
N THR A 483 -6.25 -24.34 11.62
CA THR A 483 -6.52 -25.74 11.31
C THR A 483 -6.99 -25.87 9.86
N GLU A 484 -6.30 -26.67 9.06
CA GLU A 484 -6.73 -27.03 7.70
C GLU A 484 -7.94 -27.97 7.79
N VAL A 485 -9.10 -27.51 7.33
CA VAL A 485 -10.34 -28.29 7.46
C VAL A 485 -10.35 -29.43 6.45
N SER A 486 -10.38 -30.67 6.95
CA SER A 486 -10.56 -31.90 6.17
C SER A 486 -11.95 -32.50 6.38
N CYS A 487 -12.44 -33.29 5.41
CA CYS A 487 -13.69 -34.04 5.58
C CYS A 487 -13.65 -34.97 6.80
N THR A 488 -12.47 -35.56 7.05
CA THR A 488 -12.25 -36.53 8.13
C THR A 488 -12.32 -35.97 9.54
N LEU A 489 -12.31 -34.65 9.71
CA LEU A 489 -12.53 -34.02 11.03
C LEU A 489 -13.97 -34.21 11.52
N CYS A 490 -14.93 -34.26 10.59
CA CYS A 490 -16.36 -34.27 10.92
C CYS A 490 -17.02 -35.62 10.62
N HIS A 491 -16.62 -36.31 9.54
CA HIS A 491 -17.25 -37.54 9.09
C HIS A 491 -16.29 -38.44 8.30
N ALA A 492 -16.68 -39.70 8.06
CA ALA A 492 -15.93 -40.59 7.16
C ALA A 492 -15.91 -40.02 5.73
N ARG A 493 -14.88 -40.37 4.95
CA ARG A 493 -14.78 -39.93 3.55
C ARG A 493 -15.96 -40.47 2.72
N PRO A 494 -16.49 -39.67 1.78
CA PRO A 494 -17.53 -40.12 0.85
C PRO A 494 -17.06 -41.21 -0.12
#